data_AF-A0A0K1ESP5-F1
#
_entry.id   AF-A0A0K1ESP5-F1
#
_cell.length_a   1.000
_cell.length_b   1.000
_cell.length_c   1.000
_cell.angle_alpha   90.00
_cell.angle_beta   90.00
_cell.angle_gamma   90.00
#
_symmetry.space_group_name_H-M   'P 1'
#
loop_
_entity.id
_entity.type
_entity.pdbx_description
1 polymer ?
#
loop_
_entity_poly.entity_id
_entity_poly.type
_entity_poly.pdbx_seq_one_letter_code
_entity_poly.pdbx_strand_id
1 'polypeptide(L)'
;MVGLGPGAERRLGVVLGAMLGEPEPIARDVAAFFRDYLARAPLLAAVGLRFMVWALLWLPIVFVGRPVPASALSPALRARYLERWAGARSYLVREGFFLVKTVALFGWGAHPVVRARFGMPDVAVSHGPEGAVSRGLEGSEGA
;
A
#
# COMPACT_ATOMS: atom_id res chain seq x y z
N MET A 1 -10.13 -11.64 10.63
CA MET A 1 -9.71 -10.33 10.07
C MET A 1 -8.41 -10.51 9.31
N VAL A 2 -8.40 -10.29 7.99
CA VAL A 2 -7.21 -10.45 7.13
C VAL A 2 -6.47 -9.11 7.05
N GLY A 3 -5.86 -8.68 8.17
CA GLY A 3 -5.12 -7.42 8.26
C GLY A 3 -3.59 -7.61 8.28
N LEU A 4 -2.84 -6.55 7.97
CA LEU A 4 -1.40 -6.49 8.26
C LEU A 4 -1.22 -6.16 9.74
N GLY A 5 -0.39 -6.94 10.45
CA GLY A 5 0.01 -6.60 11.82
C GLY A 5 0.97 -5.39 11.83
N PRO A 6 1.11 -4.67 12.96
CA PRO A 6 1.90 -3.43 13.04
C PRO A 6 3.36 -3.60 12.61
N GLY A 7 3.97 -4.76 12.90
CA GLY A 7 5.33 -5.06 12.46
C GLY A 7 5.45 -5.32 10.96
N ALA A 8 4.43 -5.91 10.33
CA ALA A 8 4.40 -6.13 8.89
C ALA A 8 4.18 -4.82 8.13
N GLU A 9 3.30 -3.94 8.64
CA GLU A 9 3.07 -2.60 8.11
C GLU A 9 4.36 -1.75 8.10
N ARG A 10 5.08 -1.69 9.23
CA ARG A 10 6.37 -1.00 9.31
C ARG A 10 7.39 -1.52 8.30
N ARG A 11 7.53 -2.85 8.18
CA ARG A 11 8.45 -3.48 7.21
C ARG A 11 8.03 -3.19 5.77
N LEU A 12 6.73 -3.20 5.50
CA LEU A 12 6.17 -2.88 4.20
C LEU A 12 6.47 -1.42 3.82
N GLY A 13 6.29 -0.46 4.74
CA GLY A 13 6.63 0.96 4.49
C GLY A 13 8.08 1.15 4.04
N VAL A 14 9.02 0.45 4.66
CA VAL A 14 10.45 0.49 4.26
C VAL A 14 10.69 -0.04 2.83
N VAL A 15 9.95 -1.06 2.42
CA VAL A 15 10.04 -1.62 1.06
C VAL A 15 9.32 -0.74 0.05
N LEU A 16 8.14 -0.22 0.39
CA LEU A 16 7.37 0.68 -0.47
C LEU A 16 8.09 2.01 -0.70
N GLY A 17 8.76 2.56 0.31
CA GLY A 17 9.58 3.76 0.16
C GLY A 17 10.69 3.56 -0.89
N ALA A 18 11.36 2.40 -0.86
CA ALA A 18 12.36 2.05 -1.88
C ALA A 18 11.73 1.76 -3.25
N MET A 19 10.53 1.18 -3.30
CA MET A 19 9.80 0.88 -4.53
C MET A 19 9.29 2.15 -5.24
N LEU A 20 8.87 3.15 -4.47
CA LEU A 20 8.28 4.40 -4.96
C LEU A 20 9.29 5.55 -5.04
N GLY A 21 10.46 5.42 -4.40
CA GLY A 21 11.44 6.50 -4.30
C GLY A 21 11.01 7.62 -3.34
N GLU A 22 10.23 7.27 -2.31
CA GLU A 22 9.61 8.24 -1.39
C GLU A 22 10.26 8.20 0.00
N PRO A 23 10.27 9.33 0.73
CA PRO A 23 10.76 9.40 2.09
C PRO A 23 9.85 8.61 3.04
N GLU A 24 10.41 8.24 4.20
CA GLU A 24 9.77 7.35 5.16
C GLU A 24 8.36 7.77 5.60
N PRO A 25 8.05 9.05 5.88
CA PRO A 25 6.70 9.45 6.31
C PRO A 25 5.64 9.09 5.27
N ILE A 26 5.86 9.45 3.99
CA ILE A 26 4.94 9.16 2.90
C ILE A 26 4.81 7.65 2.71
N ALA A 27 5.93 6.92 2.77
CA ALA A 27 5.91 5.47 2.60
C ALA A 27 5.15 4.73 3.73
N ARG A 28 5.18 5.24 4.96
CA ARG A 28 4.37 4.72 6.08
C ARG A 28 2.89 4.97 5.85
N ASP A 29 2.51 6.15 5.39
CA ASP A 29 1.10 6.47 5.11
C ASP A 29 0.55 5.63 3.95
N VAL A 30 1.35 5.39 2.91
CA VAL A 30 1.02 4.45 1.83
C VAL A 30 0.88 3.01 2.37
N ALA A 31 1.71 2.58 3.32
CA ALA A 31 1.58 1.26 3.94
C ALA A 31 0.30 1.15 4.80
N ALA A 32 -0.08 2.21 5.51
CA ALA A 32 -1.35 2.29 6.24
C ALA A 32 -2.55 2.20 5.29
N PHE A 33 -2.52 2.96 4.18
CA PHE A 33 -3.52 2.84 3.11
C PHE A 33 -3.61 1.38 2.59
N PHE A 34 -2.47 0.74 2.36
CA PHE A 34 -2.44 -0.65 1.88
C PHE A 34 -3.09 -1.62 2.87
N ARG A 35 -2.86 -1.46 4.17
CA ARG A 35 -3.54 -2.24 5.21
C ARG A 35 -5.04 -2.03 5.15
N ASP A 36 -5.49 -0.78 5.05
CA ASP A 36 -6.92 -0.45 5.03
C ASP A 36 -7.59 -0.96 3.73
N TYR A 37 -6.87 -0.93 2.61
CA TYR A 37 -7.28 -1.55 1.36
C TYR A 37 -7.48 -3.07 1.51
N LEU A 38 -6.51 -3.78 2.09
CA LEU A 38 -6.60 -5.22 2.35
C LEU A 38 -7.81 -5.58 3.24
N ALA A 39 -8.15 -4.73 4.19
CA ALA A 39 -9.28 -4.95 5.10
C ALA A 39 -10.65 -4.83 4.40
N ARG A 40 -10.73 -4.09 3.29
CA ARG A 40 -11.97 -3.86 2.52
C ARG A 40 -12.06 -4.71 1.24
N ALA A 41 -10.94 -5.27 0.79
CA ALA A 41 -10.90 -6.08 -0.42
C ALA A 41 -11.67 -7.41 -0.26
N PRO A 42 -12.20 -7.99 -1.35
CA PRO A 42 -12.74 -9.34 -1.34
C PRO A 42 -11.73 -10.34 -0.78
N LEU A 43 -12.19 -11.32 -0.01
CA LEU A 43 -11.32 -12.23 0.75
C LEU A 43 -10.23 -12.88 -0.11
N LEU A 44 -10.58 -13.34 -1.31
CA LEU A 44 -9.63 -13.97 -2.23
C LEU A 44 -8.52 -13.00 -2.67
N ALA A 45 -8.87 -11.76 -2.99
CA ALA A 45 -7.91 -10.71 -3.35
C ALA A 45 -7.04 -10.33 -2.14
N ALA A 46 -7.63 -10.19 -0.95
CA ALA A 46 -6.90 -9.88 0.28
C ALA A 46 -5.88 -10.97 0.62
N VAL A 47 -6.25 -12.25 0.47
CA VAL A 47 -5.35 -13.39 0.70
C VAL A 47 -4.23 -13.42 -0.33
N GLY A 48 -4.55 -13.29 -1.63
CA GLY A 48 -3.55 -13.28 -2.70
C GLY A 48 -2.55 -12.14 -2.54
N LEU A 49 -3.05 -10.92 -2.28
CA LEU A 49 -2.20 -9.75 -2.10
C LEU A 49 -1.35 -9.83 -0.82
N ARG A 50 -1.91 -10.38 0.26
CA ARG A 50 -1.15 -10.65 1.50
C ARG A 50 -0.07 -11.69 1.30
N PHE A 51 -0.33 -12.74 0.52
CA PHE A 51 0.70 -13.71 0.13
C PHE A 51 1.81 -13.03 -0.66
N MET A 52 1.49 -12.15 -1.61
CA MET A 52 2.49 -11.39 -2.36
C MET A 52 3.31 -10.45 -1.48
N VAL A 53 2.69 -9.76 -0.52
CA VAL A 53 3.42 -8.93 0.46
C VAL A 53 4.34 -9.79 1.33
N TRP A 54 3.85 -10.92 1.83
CA TRP A 54 4.69 -11.86 2.59
C TRP A 54 5.88 -12.32 1.75
N ALA A 55 5.63 -12.71 0.49
CA ALA A 55 6.66 -13.14 -0.42
C ALA A 55 7.70 -12.03 -0.66
N LEU A 56 7.25 -10.80 -0.92
CA LEU A 56 8.12 -9.65 -1.11
C LEU A 56 8.99 -9.36 0.13
N LEU A 57 8.48 -9.58 1.34
CA LEU A 57 9.25 -9.36 2.56
C LEU A 57 10.27 -10.46 2.86
N TRP A 58 9.97 -11.71 2.49
CA TRP A 58 10.74 -12.89 2.94
C TRP A 58 11.55 -13.60 1.84
N LEU A 59 11.29 -13.33 0.55
CA LEU A 59 12.08 -13.90 -0.54
C LEU A 59 13.42 -13.22 -0.89
N PRO A 60 13.98 -12.23 -0.17
CA PRO A 60 15.38 -11.83 -0.41
C PRO A 60 16.38 -12.98 -0.40
N ILE A 61 16.08 -14.04 0.37
CA ILE A 61 16.91 -15.24 0.42
C ILE A 61 17.01 -15.93 -0.94
N VAL A 62 15.91 -15.97 -1.71
CA VAL A 62 15.85 -16.61 -3.03
C VAL A 62 16.45 -15.72 -4.11
N PHE A 63 16.20 -14.41 -4.05
CA PHE A 63 16.61 -13.48 -5.11
C PHE A 63 18.03 -12.91 -4.94
N VAL A 64 18.51 -12.75 -3.71
CA VAL A 64 19.78 -12.07 -3.40
C VAL A 64 20.65 -12.89 -2.43
N GLY A 65 20.21 -14.07 -2.00
CA GLY A 65 21.01 -14.99 -1.18
C GLY A 65 21.22 -14.52 0.27
N ARG A 66 20.41 -13.58 0.78
CA ARG A 66 20.54 -13.03 2.13
C ARG A 66 19.37 -13.47 3.02
N PRO A 67 19.62 -14.14 4.17
CA PRO A 67 18.57 -14.64 5.06
C PRO A 67 18.04 -13.53 6.00
N VAL A 68 17.77 -12.35 5.46
CA VAL A 68 17.19 -11.23 6.20
C VAL A 68 15.95 -10.72 5.46
N PRO A 69 14.95 -10.15 6.17
CA PRO A 69 13.78 -9.59 5.51
C PRO A 69 14.16 -8.40 4.63
N ALA A 70 13.36 -8.12 3.60
CA ALA A 70 13.64 -7.09 2.60
C ALA A 70 13.81 -5.69 3.21
N SER A 71 13.10 -5.42 4.30
CA SER A 71 13.19 -4.18 5.08
C SER A 71 14.55 -4.00 5.78
N ALA A 72 15.28 -5.08 6.05
CA ALA A 72 16.59 -5.06 6.70
C ALA A 72 17.76 -5.04 5.70
N LEU A 73 17.49 -5.15 4.39
CA LEU A 73 18.51 -4.99 3.35
C LEU A 73 19.03 -3.54 3.34
N SER A 74 20.30 -3.36 2.97
CA SER A 74 20.84 -2.05 2.64
C SER A 74 20.09 -1.44 1.45
N PRO A 75 20.03 -0.09 1.32
CA PRO A 75 19.29 0.56 0.24
C PRO A 75 19.66 0.05 -1.16
N ALA A 76 20.96 -0.11 -1.43
CA ALA A 76 21.45 -0.62 -2.71
C ALA A 76 21.03 -2.08 -2.98
N LEU A 77 21.07 -2.95 -1.98
CA LEU A 77 20.62 -4.34 -2.14
C LEU A 77 19.11 -4.44 -2.28
N ARG A 78 18.36 -3.56 -1.61
CA ARG A 78 16.90 -3.49 -1.73
C ARG A 78 16.47 -3.03 -3.12
N ALA A 79 17.15 -2.05 -3.70
CA ALA A 79 16.90 -1.62 -5.08
C ALA A 79 17.11 -2.78 -6.06
N ARG A 80 18.27 -3.46 -5.99
CA ARG A 80 18.54 -4.66 -6.80
C ARG A 80 17.51 -5.77 -6.59
N TYR A 81 17.08 -5.99 -5.35
CA TYR A 81 16.05 -6.97 -5.04
C TYR A 81 14.73 -6.64 -5.75
N LEU A 82 14.28 -5.39 -5.69
CA LEU A 82 13.05 -4.93 -6.35
C LEU A 82 13.15 -4.97 -7.88
N GLU A 83 14.32 -4.66 -8.45
CA GLU A 83 14.59 -4.80 -9.88
C GLU A 83 14.45 -6.27 -10.34
N ARG A 84 14.92 -7.23 -9.54
CA ARG A 84 14.77 -8.66 -9.87
C ARG A 84 13.32 -9.14 -9.81
N TRP A 85 12.50 -8.57 -8.93
CA TRP A 85 11.06 -8.83 -8.92
C TRP A 85 10.39 -8.28 -10.19
N ALA A 86 10.70 -7.04 -10.56
CA ALA A 86 10.18 -6.41 -11.78
C ALA A 86 10.60 -7.19 -13.05
N GLY A 87 11.82 -7.71 -13.08
CA GLY A 87 12.38 -8.50 -14.18
C GLY A 87 12.17 -10.01 -14.08
N ALA A 88 11.33 -10.50 -13.16
CA ALA A 88 11.15 -11.93 -12.95
C ALA A 88 10.59 -12.61 -14.22
N ARG A 89 11.17 -13.77 -14.59
CA ARG A 89 10.71 -14.57 -15.75
C ARG A 89 9.34 -15.22 -15.51
N SER A 90 9.02 -15.52 -14.25
CA SER A 90 7.72 -16.06 -13.89
C SER A 90 6.66 -14.96 -13.97
N TYR A 91 5.66 -15.16 -14.84
CA TYR A 91 4.55 -14.25 -15.01
C TYR A 91 3.84 -13.97 -13.68
N LEU A 92 3.53 -15.02 -12.90
CA LEU A 92 2.82 -14.87 -11.63
C LEU A 92 3.59 -14.01 -10.61
N VAL A 93 4.91 -14.17 -10.56
CA VAL A 93 5.79 -13.39 -9.66
C VAL A 93 5.80 -11.93 -10.07
N ARG A 94 5.98 -11.68 -11.38
CA ARG A 94 6.03 -10.34 -11.95
C ARG A 94 4.69 -9.62 -11.83
N GLU A 95 3.60 -10.29 -12.17
CA GLU A 95 2.24 -9.76 -12.09
C GLU A 95 1.86 -9.47 -10.64
N GLY A 96 2.12 -10.41 -9.72
CA GLY A 96 1.87 -10.19 -8.30
C GLY A 96 2.66 -9.01 -7.73
N PHE A 97 3.90 -8.81 -8.18
CA PHE A 97 4.69 -7.62 -7.81
C PHE A 97 4.05 -6.33 -8.34
N PHE A 98 3.59 -6.32 -9.59
CA PHE A 98 2.90 -5.16 -10.15
C PHE A 98 1.56 -4.90 -9.47
N LEU A 99 0.81 -5.92 -9.06
CA LEU A 99 -0.42 -5.73 -8.28
C LEU A 99 -0.15 -5.05 -6.94
N VAL A 100 0.88 -5.49 -6.20
CA VAL A 100 1.31 -4.82 -4.97
C VAL A 100 1.69 -3.36 -5.26
N LYS A 101 2.46 -3.12 -6.31
CA LYS A 101 2.88 -1.77 -6.72
C LYS A 101 1.68 -0.89 -7.09
N THR A 102 0.69 -1.43 -7.80
CA THR A 102 -0.52 -0.71 -8.22
C THR A 102 -1.34 -0.26 -7.01
N VAL A 103 -1.56 -1.14 -6.03
CA VAL A 103 -2.27 -0.76 -4.80
C VAL A 103 -1.50 0.30 -4.00
N ALA A 104 -0.17 0.17 -3.92
CA ALA A 104 0.68 1.18 -3.31
C ALA A 104 0.60 2.54 -4.06
N LEU A 105 0.55 2.51 -5.39
CA LEU A 105 0.39 3.71 -6.22
C LEU A 105 -0.97 4.40 -6.02
N PHE A 106 -2.04 3.66 -5.74
CA PHE A 106 -3.32 4.28 -5.37
C PHE A 106 -3.21 5.07 -4.07
N GLY A 107 -2.57 4.50 -3.04
CA GLY A 107 -2.31 5.21 -1.79
C GLY A 107 -1.39 6.42 -1.99
N TRP A 108 -0.34 6.25 -2.79
CA TRP A 108 0.60 7.32 -3.13
C TRP A 108 -0.08 8.47 -3.88
N GLY A 109 -0.91 8.17 -4.89
CA GLY A 109 -1.63 9.17 -5.68
C GLY A 109 -2.77 9.86 -4.91
N ALA A 110 -3.24 9.27 -3.82
CA ALA A 110 -4.20 9.87 -2.90
C ALA A 110 -3.54 10.75 -1.83
N HIS A 111 -2.22 10.66 -1.64
CA HIS A 111 -1.51 11.34 -0.56
C HIS A 111 -1.43 12.88 -0.80
N PRO A 112 -1.86 13.74 0.13
CA PRO A 112 -1.92 15.20 -0.07
C PRO A 112 -0.59 15.84 -0.48
N VAL A 113 0.50 15.49 0.22
CA VAL A 113 1.85 16.00 -0.11
C VAL A 113 2.28 15.60 -1.52
N VAL A 114 2.00 14.37 -1.95
CA VAL A 114 2.33 13.91 -3.31
C VAL A 114 1.52 14.69 -4.33
N ARG A 115 0.20 14.85 -4.10
CA ARG A 115 -0.69 15.59 -5.00
C ARG A 115 -0.29 17.06 -5.13
N ALA A 116 0.07 17.70 -4.02
CA ALA A 116 0.57 19.07 -3.99
C ALA A 116 1.84 19.25 -4.84
N ARG A 117 2.77 18.28 -4.84
CA ARG A 117 3.97 18.32 -5.71
C ARG A 117 3.64 18.39 -7.20
N PHE A 118 2.49 17.87 -7.59
CA PHE A 118 2.01 17.85 -8.98
C PHE A 118 0.89 18.87 -9.25
N GLY A 119 0.60 19.78 -8.31
CA GLY A 119 -0.47 20.79 -8.48
C GLY A 119 -1.88 20.18 -8.57
N MET A 120 -2.09 18.98 -8.05
CA MET A 120 -3.39 18.32 -8.06
C MET A 120 -4.22 18.70 -6.82
N PRO A 121 -5.55 18.89 -6.95
CA PRO A 121 -6.42 19.17 -5.82
C PRO A 121 -6.50 17.96 -4.89
N ASP A 122 -6.76 18.14 -3.61
CA ASP A 122 -6.93 17.01 -2.69
C ASP A 122 -8.09 16.11 -3.12
N VAL A 123 -7.95 14.80 -2.88
CA VAL A 123 -9.06 13.86 -3.09
C VAL A 123 -9.98 14.00 -1.88
N ALA A 124 -11.21 14.47 -2.11
CA ALA A 124 -12.24 14.44 -1.08
C ALA A 124 -12.45 12.98 -0.65
N VAL A 125 -12.08 12.64 0.59
CA VAL A 125 -12.55 11.41 1.22
C VAL A 125 -14.04 11.61 1.45
N SER A 126 -14.88 11.18 0.49
CA SER A 126 -16.30 11.04 0.75
C SER A 126 -16.46 9.95 1.80
N HIS A 127 -16.58 10.37 3.05
CA HIS A 127 -17.30 9.57 4.02
C HIS A 127 -18.68 9.30 3.41
N GLY A 128 -19.05 8.02 3.27
CA GLY A 128 -20.41 7.65 2.88
C GLY A 128 -21.44 8.38 3.77
N PRO A 129 -22.70 8.49 3.34
CA PRO A 129 -23.64 9.47 3.88
C PRO A 129 -24.09 9.09 5.30
N GLU A 130 -23.26 9.37 6.31
CA GLU A 130 -23.65 9.37 7.73
C GLU A 130 -24.03 10.78 8.22
N GLY A 131 -23.94 11.80 7.36
CA GLY A 131 -24.27 13.20 7.69
C GLY A 131 -25.51 13.76 6.99
N ALA A 132 -26.15 13.01 6.08
CA ALA A 132 -27.29 13.52 5.30
C ALA A 132 -28.65 13.25 5.95
N VAL A 133 -28.74 12.34 6.93
CA VAL A 133 -30.02 11.97 7.56
C VAL A 133 -30.40 12.90 8.72
N SER A 134 -29.43 13.58 9.35
CA SER A 134 -29.71 14.38 10.55
C SER A 134 -30.16 15.82 10.27
N ARG A 135 -30.03 16.32 9.04
CA ARG A 135 -30.48 17.69 8.67
C ARG A 135 -31.86 17.77 8.00
N GLY A 136 -32.48 16.62 7.72
CA GLY A 136 -33.78 16.55 7.06
C GLY A 136 -34.99 16.58 8.00
N LEU A 137 -34.79 16.49 9.33
CA LEU A 137 -35.89 16.37 10.31
C LEU A 137 -36.11 17.62 11.18
N GLU A 138 -35.29 18.66 11.06
CA GLU A 138 -35.46 19.92 11.82
C GLU A 138 -36.22 21.01 11.04
N GLY A 139 -36.74 20.70 9.84
CA GLY A 139 -37.33 21.69 8.92
C GLY A 139 -38.86 21.63 8.74
N SER A 140 -39.60 20.80 9.48
CA SER A 140 -41.05 20.63 9.28
C SER A 140 -41.91 20.90 10.52
N GLU A 141 -41.56 21.91 11.33
CA GLU A 141 -42.48 22.51 12.30
C GLU A 141 -42.43 24.03 12.13
N GLY A 142 -43.31 24.57 11.29
CA GLY A 142 -43.36 25.99 11.00
C GLY A 142 -44.22 26.33 9.78
N ALA A 143 -45.46 25.86 9.76
CA ALA A 143 -46.53 26.38 8.91
C ALA A 143 -47.84 26.38 9.70
#